data_AF-A0A962I9K9-F1
#
_entry.id   AF-A0A962I9K9-F1
#
_cell.length_a   1.000
_cell.length_b   1.000
_cell.length_c   1.000
_cell.angle_alpha   90.00
_cell.angle_beta   90.00
_cell.angle_gamma   90.00
#
_symmetry.space_group_name_H-M   'P 1'
#
loop_
_entity.id
_entity.type
_entity.pdbx_description
1 polymer ?
#
loop_
_entity_poly.entity_id
_entity_poly.type
_entity_poly.pdbx_seq_one_letter_code
_entity_poly.pdbx_strand_id
1 'polypeptide(L)'
;MHRRRRSWRDSVFAAVVIGVLSGKAVAASWSYQDITDEMSGEKGKQASVTSTNKLSFKFPYQGAQRAKLVIRDHPVHGKDAIVMIDRGQMLCGINECELRVRFDDG
;
A
#
# COMPACT_ATOMS: atom_id res chain seq x y z
N MET A 1 -49.62 44.67 35.94
CA MET A 1 -48.67 45.55 35.22
C MET A 1 -47.65 44.65 34.49
N HIS A 2 -47.81 44.32 33.20
CA HIS A 2 -47.23 45.04 32.04
C HIS A 2 -45.76 45.45 32.27
N ARG A 3 -44.73 45.02 31.51
CA ARG A 3 -44.60 44.80 30.06
C ARG A 3 -43.29 44.05 29.74
N ARG A 4 -43.34 43.16 28.73
CA ARG A 4 -42.45 43.04 27.53
C ARG A 4 -40.93 42.84 27.75
N ARG A 5 -40.16 42.10 26.95
CA ARG A 5 -40.28 41.30 25.71
C ARG A 5 -38.86 40.84 25.40
N ARG A 6 -38.71 39.64 24.84
CA ARG A 6 -37.90 39.25 23.66
C ARG A 6 -37.41 37.81 23.90
N SER A 7 -38.03 36.81 23.29
CA SER A 7 -37.91 36.45 21.86
C SER A 7 -36.47 36.03 21.55
N TRP A 8 -36.35 34.83 20.98
CA TRP A 8 -35.42 34.36 19.94
C TRP A 8 -35.47 32.81 20.04
N ARG A 9 -36.53 32.22 19.48
CA ARG A 9 -36.51 31.54 18.17
C ARG A 9 -35.67 30.26 18.21
N ASP A 10 -36.38 29.15 18.40
CA ASP A 10 -36.37 27.99 17.52
C ASP A 10 -35.26 28.03 16.47
N SER A 11 -34.21 27.24 16.69
CA SER A 11 -33.26 26.86 15.65
C SER A 11 -33.22 25.35 15.61
N VAL A 12 -34.08 24.82 14.76
CA VAL A 12 -34.04 23.44 14.27
C VAL A 12 -32.67 23.24 13.64
N PHE A 13 -31.82 22.43 14.28
CA PHE A 13 -30.55 22.01 13.68
C PHE A 13 -30.88 21.06 12.53
N ALA A 14 -30.84 21.57 11.30
CA ALA A 14 -30.84 20.75 10.10
C ALA A 14 -29.52 19.97 10.06
N ALA A 15 -29.56 18.69 10.43
CA ALA A 15 -28.43 17.79 10.27
C ALA A 15 -28.28 17.46 8.78
N VAL A 16 -27.18 17.92 8.18
CA VAL A 16 -26.74 17.52 6.84
C VAL A 16 -26.27 16.06 6.94
N VAL A 17 -27.01 15.15 6.29
CA VAL A 17 -26.56 13.78 6.10
C VAL A 17 -25.52 13.78 4.98
N ILE A 18 -24.24 13.78 5.35
CA ILE A 18 -23.15 13.51 4.42
C ILE A 18 -23.20 12.01 4.13
N GLY A 19 -23.71 11.64 2.95
CA GLY A 19 -23.61 10.29 2.44
C GLY A 19 -22.15 9.93 2.22
N VAL A 20 -21.58 9.13 3.12
CA VAL A 20 -20.26 8.53 2.90
C VAL A 20 -20.43 7.47 1.82
N LEU A 21 -19.97 7.77 0.60
CA LEU A 21 -19.66 6.74 -0.38
C LEU A 21 -18.46 5.95 0.16
N SER A 22 -18.73 4.91 0.95
CA SER A 22 -17.71 3.92 1.32
C SER A 22 -17.32 3.16 0.05
N GLY A 23 -16.44 3.74 -0.75
CA GLY A 23 -15.57 2.95 -1.59
C GLY A 23 -14.81 2.01 -0.66
N LYS A 24 -14.99 0.69 -0.82
CA LYS A 24 -14.12 -0.28 -0.16
C LYS A 24 -12.71 -0.07 -0.71
N ALA A 25 -11.92 0.72 0.00
CA ALA A 25 -10.47 0.66 -0.11
C ALA A 25 -10.10 -0.79 0.20
N VAL A 26 -9.63 -1.53 -0.80
CA VAL A 26 -8.93 -2.80 -0.54
C VAL A 26 -7.60 -2.36 0.05
N ALA A 27 -7.56 -2.22 1.37
CA ALA A 27 -6.31 -1.98 2.07
C ALA A 27 -5.29 -3.03 1.60
N ALA A 28 -4.12 -2.61 1.12
CA ALA A 28 -3.06 -3.59 0.87
C ALA A 28 -2.80 -4.34 2.17
N SER A 29 -2.92 -5.66 2.09
CA SER A 29 -2.54 -6.54 3.18
C SER A 29 -1.03 -6.65 3.22
N TRP A 30 -0.37 -5.68 3.85
CA TRP A 30 1.04 -5.77 4.18
C TRP A 30 1.29 -6.96 5.10
N SER A 31 2.28 -7.78 4.75
CA SER A 31 2.77 -8.87 5.59
C SER A 31 4.11 -8.47 6.21
N TYR A 32 4.22 -8.61 7.52
CA TYR A 32 5.42 -8.29 8.29
C TYR A 32 6.00 -9.56 8.90
N GLN A 33 7.31 -9.74 8.77
CA GLN A 33 8.02 -10.89 9.30
C GLN A 33 9.45 -10.51 9.73
N ASP A 34 9.94 -11.17 10.76
CA ASP A 34 11.38 -11.18 11.07
C ASP A 34 12.04 -12.24 10.18
N ILE A 35 13.21 -11.92 9.64
CA ILE A 35 14.03 -12.84 8.84
C ILE A 35 15.33 -13.10 9.60
N THR A 36 15.86 -14.31 9.52
CA THR A 36 17.18 -14.63 10.05
C THR A 36 18.11 -14.88 8.88
N ASP A 37 19.27 -14.22 8.87
CA ASP A 37 20.35 -14.57 7.96
C ASP A 37 21.01 -15.86 8.50
N GLU A 38 20.78 -16.97 7.80
CA GLU A 38 21.27 -18.29 8.21
C GLU A 38 22.80 -18.39 8.27
N MET A 39 23.52 -17.51 7.56
CA MET A 39 24.99 -17.52 7.57
C MET A 39 25.59 -16.78 8.76
N SER A 40 24.96 -15.67 9.19
CA SER A 40 25.44 -14.83 10.30
C SER A 40 24.69 -15.05 11.62
N GLY A 41 23.48 -15.62 11.57
CA GLY A 41 22.56 -15.73 12.69
C GLY A 41 21.85 -14.42 13.05
N GLU A 42 22.12 -13.34 12.32
CA GLU A 42 21.56 -12.01 12.61
C GLU A 42 20.10 -11.90 12.14
N LYS A 43 19.31 -11.11 12.86
CA LYS A 43 17.88 -10.90 12.55
C LYS A 43 17.68 -9.61 11.78
N GLY A 44 16.96 -9.71 10.67
CA GLY A 44 16.42 -8.59 9.91
C GLY A 44 14.90 -8.49 10.03
N LYS A 45 14.34 -7.43 9.45
CA LYS A 45 12.89 -7.22 9.35
C LYS A 45 12.48 -7.10 7.91
N GLN A 46 11.28 -7.56 7.59
CA GLN A 46 10.73 -7.48 6.24
C GLN A 46 9.25 -7.12 6.28
N ALA A 47 8.85 -6.19 5.42
CA ALA A 47 7.47 -5.91 5.06
C ALA A 47 7.26 -6.23 3.58
N SER A 48 6.12 -6.81 3.21
CA SER A 48 5.84 -7.14 1.81
C SER A 48 4.38 -6.92 1.43
N VAL A 49 4.14 -6.53 0.19
CA VAL A 49 2.82 -6.31 -0.40
C VAL A 49 2.77 -6.86 -1.82
N THR A 50 1.63 -7.44 -2.18
CA THR A 50 1.36 -7.91 -3.54
C THR A 50 0.56 -6.85 -4.30
N SER A 51 1.01 -6.48 -5.49
CA SER A 51 0.39 -5.46 -6.32
C SER A 51 -1.06 -5.83 -6.70
N THR A 52 -1.94 -4.84 -6.65
CA THR A 52 -3.33 -4.91 -7.14
C THR A 52 -3.41 -4.91 -8.66
N ASN A 53 -2.35 -4.51 -9.36
CA ASN A 53 -2.22 -4.58 -10.81
C ASN A 53 -1.77 -5.97 -11.28
N LYS A 54 -2.27 -6.39 -12.44
CA LYS A 54 -1.81 -7.60 -13.13
C LYS A 54 -0.87 -7.21 -14.27
N LEU A 55 0.23 -7.93 -14.37
CA LEU A 55 1.19 -7.85 -15.46
C LEU A 55 1.06 -9.15 -16.26
N SER A 56 0.98 -9.09 -17.58
CA SER A 56 0.91 -10.29 -18.41
C SER A 56 2.10 -10.35 -19.35
N PHE A 57 2.95 -11.34 -19.13
CA PHE A 57 4.11 -11.58 -19.99
C PHE A 57 3.80 -12.71 -20.97
N LYS A 58 4.29 -12.56 -22.20
CA LYS A 58 4.17 -13.60 -23.23
C LYS A 58 5.10 -14.78 -22.88
N PHE A 59 5.01 -15.86 -23.68
CA PHE A 59 5.97 -16.95 -23.63
C PHE A 59 7.41 -16.40 -23.58
N PRO A 60 8.29 -16.92 -22.69
CA PRO A 60 8.17 -18.15 -21.89
C PRO A 60 7.52 -18.00 -20.49
N TYR A 61 6.95 -16.84 -20.14
CA TYR A 61 6.59 -16.52 -18.75
C TYR A 61 5.11 -16.73 -18.39
N GLN A 62 4.38 -17.43 -19.25
CA GLN A 62 3.06 -18.03 -18.98
C GLN A 62 1.97 -17.05 -18.46
N GLY A 63 1.92 -15.84 -19.02
CA GLY A 63 0.75 -14.96 -18.91
C GLY A 63 0.68 -14.11 -17.65
N ALA A 64 -0.55 -13.90 -17.17
CA ALA A 64 -0.87 -12.95 -16.11
C ALA A 64 -0.26 -13.35 -14.76
N GLN A 65 0.33 -12.37 -14.06
CA GLN A 65 0.92 -12.48 -12.74
C GLN A 65 0.87 -11.12 -12.02
N ARG A 66 1.37 -11.07 -10.79
CA ARG A 66 1.42 -9.84 -9.98
C ARG A 66 2.86 -9.60 -9.53
N ALA A 67 3.21 -8.33 -9.35
CA ALA A 67 4.48 -7.98 -8.71
C ALA A 67 4.33 -8.01 -7.18
N LYS A 68 5.42 -8.29 -6.48
CA LYS A 68 5.54 -8.14 -5.03
C LYS A 68 6.60 -7.08 -4.72
N LEU A 69 6.25 -6.11 -3.89
CA LEU A 69 7.20 -5.16 -3.30
C LEU A 69 7.57 -5.67 -1.92
N VAL A 70 8.87 -5.66 -1.64
CA VAL A 70 9.44 -6.04 -0.35
C VAL A 70 10.32 -4.90 0.14
N ILE A 71 10.06 -4.42 1.35
CA ILE A 71 10.94 -3.50 2.06
C ILE A 71 11.61 -4.30 3.15
N ARG A 72 12.94 -4.29 3.18
CA ARG A 72 13.72 -5.10 4.11
C ARG A 72 14.76 -4.25 4.82
N ASP A 73 14.92 -4.55 6.10
CA ASP A 73 15.98 -4.05 6.97
C ASP A 73 16.94 -5.21 7.22
N HIS A 74 18.01 -5.29 6.45
CA HIS A 74 19.00 -6.36 6.52
C HIS A 74 20.08 -5.99 7.53
N PRO A 75 20.49 -6.90 8.43
CA PRO A 75 21.42 -6.55 9.50
C PRO A 75 22.81 -6.15 8.95
N VAL A 76 23.27 -6.79 7.86
CA VAL A 76 24.55 -6.46 7.19
C VAL A 76 24.44 -5.39 6.10
N HIS A 77 23.33 -5.34 5.35
CA HIS A 77 23.21 -4.53 4.12
C HIS A 77 22.34 -3.28 4.28
N GLY A 78 21.75 -3.09 5.47
CA GLY A 78 20.87 -1.97 5.74
C GLY A 78 19.51 -2.10 5.06
N LYS A 79 18.88 -0.96 4.77
CA LYS A 79 17.53 -0.90 4.22
C LYS A 79 17.55 -0.99 2.70
N ASP A 80 16.77 -1.92 2.14
CA ASP A 80 16.56 -2.04 0.70
C ASP A 80 15.09 -2.24 0.33
N ALA A 81 14.81 -1.98 -0.94
CA ALA A 81 13.52 -2.22 -1.57
C ALA A 81 13.73 -3.18 -2.74
N ILE A 82 13.01 -4.30 -2.71
CA ILE A 82 13.11 -5.36 -3.70
C ILE A 82 11.76 -5.48 -4.39
N VAL A 83 11.77 -5.47 -5.72
CA VAL A 83 10.60 -5.79 -6.54
C VAL A 83 10.80 -7.16 -7.16
N MET A 84 9.77 -7.99 -7.04
CA MET A 84 9.78 -9.37 -7.52
C MET A 84 8.60 -9.62 -8.44
N ILE A 85 8.82 -10.47 -9.43
CA ILE A 85 7.79 -11.05 -10.29
C ILE A 85 7.89 -12.57 -10.18
N ASP A 86 6.76 -13.26 -10.27
CA ASP A 86 6.74 -14.72 -10.09
C ASP A 86 7.43 -15.45 -11.25
N ARG A 87 7.30 -14.93 -12.48
CA ARG A 87 7.81 -15.55 -13.71
C ARG A 87 8.36 -14.48 -14.64
N GLY A 88 9.67 -14.46 -14.82
CA GLY A 88 10.36 -13.53 -15.71
C GLY A 88 11.68 -13.04 -15.14
N GLN A 89 12.36 -12.20 -15.90
CA GLN A 89 13.53 -11.44 -15.44
C GLN A 89 13.32 -9.97 -15.79
N MET A 90 13.65 -9.08 -14.86
CA MET A 90 13.71 -7.64 -15.12
C MET A 90 15.13 -7.33 -15.57
N LEU A 91 15.28 -6.87 -16.82
CA LEU A 91 16.59 -6.50 -17.38
C LEU A 91 17.01 -5.13 -16.85
N CYS A 92 17.52 -5.08 -15.62
CA CYS A 92 18.13 -3.89 -15.06
C CYS A 92 19.61 -3.80 -15.46
N GLY A 93 20.02 -2.63 -15.98
CA GLY A 93 21.42 -2.32 -16.32
C GLY A 93 21.77 -2.26 -17.80
N ILE A 94 20.85 -2.60 -18.72
CA ILE A 94 21.06 -2.43 -20.18
C ILE A 94 20.65 -1.03 -20.63
N ASN A 95 19.48 -0.54 -20.19
CA ASN A 95 18.92 0.77 -20.58
C ASN A 95 18.34 1.51 -19.36
N GLU A 96 19.10 1.54 -18.25
CA GLU A 96 18.70 2.15 -16.97
C GLU A 96 17.69 1.28 -16.17
N CYS A 97 17.75 1.37 -14.84
CA CYS A 97 16.92 0.59 -13.90
C CYS A 97 16.06 1.55 -13.06
N GLU A 98 15.25 2.36 -13.73
CA GLU A 98 14.27 3.23 -13.06
C GLU A 98 12.94 2.48 -12.90
N LEU A 99 12.49 2.35 -11.65
CA LEU A 99 11.17 1.83 -11.34
C LEU A 99 10.30 2.94 -10.77
N ARG A 100 9.13 3.15 -11.37
CA ARG A 100 8.10 4.04 -10.83
C ARG A 100 7.08 3.25 -10.04
N VAL A 101 6.96 3.57 -8.76
CA VAL A 101 6.01 2.94 -7.84
C VAL A 101 4.96 3.97 -7.47
N ARG A 102 3.69 3.58 -7.57
CA ARG A 102 2.55 4.37 -7.09
C ARG A 102 1.97 3.64 -5.89
N PHE A 103 1.90 4.33 -4.77
CA PHE A 103 1.23 3.88 -3.56
C PHE A 103 -0.16 4.52 -3.54
N ASP A 104 -1.20 3.69 -3.56
CA ASP A 104 -2.60 4.12 -3.46
C ASP A 104 -3.16 3.70 -2.10
N ASP A 105 -4.41 3.27 -2.03
CA ASP A 105 -5.02 2.68 -0.83
C ASP A 105 -4.38 1.34 -0.41
N GLY A 106 -3.33 0.92 -1.11
CA GLY A 106 -2.54 -0.26 -0.82
C GLY A 106 -1.41 -0.53 -1.79
#